data_AF-A0A6B3F4V9-F1
#
_entry.id   AF-A0A6B3F4V9-F1
#
_cell.length_a   1.000
_cell.length_b   1.000
_cell.length_c   1.000
_cell.angle_alpha   90.00
_cell.angle_beta   90.00
_cell.angle_gamma   90.00
#
_symmetry.space_group_name_H-M   'P 1'
#
loop_
_entity.id
_entity.type
_entity.pdbx_description
1 polymer ?
#
loop_
_entity_poly.entity_id
_entity_poly.type
_entity_poly.pdbx_seq_one_letter_code
_entity_poly.pdbx_strand_id
1 'polypeptide(L)'
;IPQFTGDFEQLDKDASALQSDAIGIRDGGADVHSRFQVLGAYYEAPEAEELFATTQPVMDGADAFATKLETVAGALQTYAAEARPQ
;
A
#
# COMPACT_ATOMS: atom_id res chain seq x y z
N ILE A 1 29.40 -4.11 17.84
CA ILE A 1 28.21 -3.79 17.00
C ILE A 1 27.12 -4.77 17.42
N PRO A 2 25.90 -4.33 17.75
CA PRO A 2 24.80 -5.25 18.02
C PRO A 2 24.56 -6.14 16.80
N GLN A 3 24.59 -7.46 16.98
CA GLN A 3 24.25 -8.41 15.93
C GLN A 3 22.79 -8.80 16.06
N PHE A 4 22.07 -8.82 14.94
CA PHE A 4 20.76 -9.46 14.91
C PHE A 4 20.95 -10.96 15.17
N THR A 5 20.33 -11.48 16.22
CA THR A 5 20.35 -12.90 16.57
C THR A 5 19.02 -13.59 16.30
N GLY A 6 18.07 -12.89 15.66
CA GLY A 6 16.79 -13.42 15.25
C GLY A 6 16.86 -14.22 13.94
N ASP A 7 15.70 -14.62 13.44
CA ASP A 7 15.57 -15.41 12.22
C ASP A 7 15.52 -14.50 10.99
N PHE A 8 16.60 -14.51 10.21
CA PHE A 8 16.69 -13.76 8.96
C PHE A 8 15.74 -14.26 7.87
N GLU A 9 15.41 -15.55 7.86
CA GLU A 9 14.44 -16.10 6.90
C GLU A 9 13.03 -15.62 7.23
N GLN A 10 12.67 -15.59 8.52
CA GLN A 10 11.39 -15.04 8.95
C GLN A 10 11.29 -13.54 8.68
N LEU A 11 12.38 -12.79 8.91
CA LEU A 11 12.42 -11.36 8.59
C LEU A 11 12.18 -11.08 7.10
N ASP A 12 12.80 -11.85 6.19
CA ASP A 12 12.59 -11.71 4.75
C ASP A 12 11.13 -12.04 4.36
N LYS A 13 10.53 -13.06 4.97
CA LYS A 13 9.12 -13.42 4.77
C LYS A 13 8.19 -12.29 5.22
N ASP A 14 8.42 -11.75 6.40
CA ASP A 14 7.61 -10.66 6.95
C ASP A 14 7.73 -9.41 6.08
N ALA A 15 8.93 -9.04 5.63
CA ALA A 15 9.12 -7.92 4.72
C ALA A 15 8.40 -8.13 3.38
N SER A 16 8.42 -9.35 2.84
CA SER A 16 7.68 -9.70 1.61
C SER A 16 6.16 -9.65 1.80
N ALA A 17 5.68 -10.05 2.98
CA ALA A 17 4.26 -9.94 3.33
C ALA A 17 3.82 -8.47 3.40
N LEU A 18 4.62 -7.59 4.00
CA LEU A 18 4.35 -6.14 4.02
C LEU A 18 4.26 -5.54 2.61
N GLN A 19 5.09 -5.99 1.66
CA GLN A 19 4.97 -5.56 0.25
C GLN A 19 3.65 -6.03 -0.37
N SER A 20 3.25 -7.27 -0.11
CA SER A 20 1.99 -7.83 -0.62
C SER A 20 0.78 -7.08 -0.04
N ASP A 21 0.81 -6.77 1.25
CA ASP A 21 -0.22 -5.98 1.93
C ASP A 21 -0.29 -4.55 1.37
N ALA A 22 0.85 -3.93 1.05
CA ALA A 22 0.89 -2.60 0.45
C ALA A 22 0.17 -2.58 -0.91
N ILE A 23 0.42 -3.58 -1.76
CA ILE A 23 -0.26 -3.76 -3.05
C ILE A 23 -1.76 -3.90 -2.82
N GLY A 24 -2.17 -4.78 -1.90
CA GLY A 24 -3.60 -4.99 -1.61
C GLY A 24 -4.32 -3.73 -1.12
N ILE A 25 -3.66 -2.91 -0.31
CA ILE A 25 -4.21 -1.62 0.15
C ILE A 25 -4.35 -0.63 -1.01
N ARG A 26 -3.31 -0.48 -1.82
CA ARG A 26 -3.33 0.41 -3.01
C ARG A 26 -4.46 0.03 -3.95
N ASP A 27 -4.54 -1.26 -4.29
CA ASP A 27 -5.57 -1.79 -5.18
C ASP A 27 -6.96 -1.59 -4.60
N GLY A 28 -7.15 -1.86 -3.30
CA GLY A 28 -8.44 -1.65 -2.62
C GLY A 28 -8.92 -0.20 -2.66
N GLY A 29 -8.01 0.77 -2.46
CA GLY A 29 -8.34 2.20 -2.56
C GLY A 29 -8.72 2.62 -3.98
N ALA A 30 -7.97 2.16 -4.98
CA ALA A 30 -8.27 2.40 -6.39
C ALA A 30 -9.60 1.76 -6.82
N ASP A 31 -9.91 0.55 -6.33
CA ASP A 31 -11.15 -0.16 -6.58
C ASP A 31 -12.37 0.59 -6.04
N VAL A 32 -12.28 1.14 -4.82
CA VAL A 32 -13.35 1.95 -4.22
C VAL A 32 -13.65 3.16 -5.11
N HIS A 33 -12.63 3.91 -5.50
CA HIS A 33 -12.80 5.10 -6.33
C HIS A 33 -13.35 4.74 -7.72
N SER A 34 -12.74 3.77 -8.40
CA SER A 34 -13.15 3.38 -9.77
C SER A 34 -14.57 2.83 -9.84
N ARG A 35 -14.99 2.00 -8.88
CA ARG A 35 -16.38 1.49 -8.81
C ARG A 35 -17.37 2.62 -8.57
N PHE A 36 -16.98 3.66 -7.83
CA PHE A 36 -17.81 4.83 -7.63
C PHE A 36 -17.97 5.64 -8.92
N GLN A 37 -16.89 5.78 -9.72
CA GLN A 37 -16.96 6.45 -11.04
C GLN A 37 -17.94 5.78 -12.01
N VAL A 38 -18.11 4.45 -11.93
CA VAL A 38 -19.06 3.71 -12.79
C VAL A 38 -20.51 4.18 -12.62
N LEU A 39 -20.87 4.73 -11.46
CA LEU A 39 -22.21 5.27 -11.22
C LEU A 39 -22.51 6.50 -12.09
N GLY A 40 -21.49 7.20 -12.61
CA GLY A 40 -21.64 8.34 -13.51
C GLY A 40 -22.35 8.02 -14.82
N ALA A 41 -22.40 6.74 -15.23
CA ALA A 41 -23.19 6.31 -16.39
C ALA A 41 -24.71 6.43 -16.17
N TYR A 42 -25.15 6.57 -14.91
CA TYR A 42 -26.57 6.53 -14.53
C TYR A 42 -27.01 7.77 -13.72
N TYR A 43 -26.10 8.71 -13.44
CA TYR A 43 -26.36 9.87 -12.61
C TYR A 43 -25.98 11.16 -13.34
N GLU A 44 -26.99 11.95 -13.72
CA GLU A 44 -26.81 13.25 -14.36
C GLU A 44 -27.42 14.34 -13.47
N ALA A 45 -26.56 15.13 -12.84
CA ALA A 45 -26.93 16.27 -12.02
C ALA A 45 -25.77 17.29 -11.97
N PRO A 46 -26.04 18.58 -11.70
CA PRO A 46 -24.99 19.60 -11.63
C PRO A 46 -23.87 19.28 -10.61
N GLU A 47 -24.20 18.56 -9.54
CA GLU A 47 -23.28 18.16 -8.47
C GLU A 47 -22.51 16.86 -8.74
N ALA A 48 -22.71 16.20 -9.90
CA ALA A 48 -22.15 14.87 -10.17
C ALA A 48 -20.62 14.84 -10.04
N GLU A 49 -19.91 15.87 -10.53
CA GLU A 49 -18.45 15.95 -10.41
C GLU A 49 -17.99 15.99 -8.95
N GLU A 50 -18.61 16.85 -8.14
CA GLU A 50 -18.29 16.97 -6.71
C GLU A 50 -18.58 15.67 -5.97
N LEU A 51 -19.74 15.05 -6.25
CA LEU A 51 -20.11 13.76 -5.70
C LEU A 51 -19.05 12.71 -6.04
N PHE A 52 -18.69 12.54 -7.32
CA PHE A 52 -17.73 11.52 -7.76
C PHE A 52 -16.31 11.75 -7.26
N ALA A 53 -15.93 12.99 -6.96
CA ALA A 53 -14.65 13.32 -6.32
C ALA A 53 -14.57 12.87 -4.85
N THR A 54 -15.69 12.59 -4.16
CA THR A 54 -15.70 12.28 -2.71
C THR A 54 -14.90 11.03 -2.33
N THR A 55 -14.64 10.12 -3.27
CA THR A 55 -13.86 8.90 -3.03
C THR A 55 -12.39 9.02 -3.40
N GLN A 56 -11.99 10.11 -4.09
CA GLN A 56 -10.60 10.39 -4.44
C GLN A 56 -9.67 10.36 -3.21
N PRO A 57 -10.03 10.96 -2.04
CA PRO A 57 -9.17 10.92 -0.86
C PRO A 57 -8.91 9.50 -0.32
N VAL A 58 -9.80 8.54 -0.57
CA VAL A 58 -9.59 7.14 -0.18
C VAL A 58 -8.52 6.49 -1.04
N MET A 59 -8.56 6.71 -2.36
CA MET A 59 -7.52 6.23 -3.28
C MET A 59 -6.16 6.86 -2.95
N ASP A 60 -6.11 8.18 -2.81
CA ASP A 60 -4.86 8.90 -2.50
C ASP A 60 -4.28 8.48 -1.14
N GLY A 61 -5.15 8.31 -0.13
CA GLY A 61 -4.76 7.86 1.19
C GLY A 61 -4.22 6.42 1.19
N ALA A 62 -4.84 5.53 0.43
CA ALA A 62 -4.41 4.15 0.28
C ALA A 62 -3.03 4.07 -0.41
N ASP A 63 -2.83 4.82 -1.50
CA ASP A 63 -1.56 4.87 -2.20
C ASP A 63 -0.43 5.45 -1.33
N ALA A 64 -0.71 6.54 -0.60
CA ALA A 64 0.24 7.14 0.32
C ALA A 64 0.61 6.22 1.48
N PHE A 65 -0.34 5.41 1.98
CA PHE A 65 -0.07 4.42 3.01
C PHE A 65 0.72 3.23 2.48
N ALA A 66 0.34 2.69 1.32
CA ALA A 66 1.06 1.61 0.64
C ALA A 66 2.54 1.98 0.40
N THR A 67 2.80 3.21 -0.07
CA THR A 67 4.16 3.73 -0.28
C THR A 67 5.00 3.71 1.01
N LYS A 68 4.41 4.06 2.16
CA LYS A 68 5.11 4.00 3.45
C LYS A 68 5.41 2.55 3.85
N LEU A 69 4.49 1.64 3.59
CA LEU A 69 4.65 0.22 3.89
C LEU A 69 5.75 -0.40 3.02
N GLU A 70 5.77 -0.08 1.73
CA GLU A 70 6.85 -0.45 0.79
C GLU A 70 8.22 0.08 1.25
N THR A 71 8.26 1.32 1.75
CA THR A 71 9.49 1.93 2.29
C THR A 71 10.02 1.15 3.49
N VAL A 72 9.15 0.78 4.44
CA VAL A 72 9.53 -0.03 5.61
C VAL A 72 9.99 -1.42 5.18
N ALA A 73 9.24 -2.09 4.30
CA ALA A 73 9.59 -3.41 3.80
C ALA A 73 10.96 -3.41 3.10
N GLY A 74 11.23 -2.42 2.26
CA GLY A 74 12.53 -2.25 1.60
C GLY A 74 13.67 -2.03 2.59
N ALA A 75 13.45 -1.20 3.63
CA ALA A 75 14.45 -1.00 4.68
C ALA A 75 14.76 -2.29 5.45
N LEU A 76 13.75 -3.11 5.74
CA LEU A 76 13.94 -4.41 6.41
C LEU A 76 14.71 -5.41 5.53
N GLN A 77 14.44 -5.44 4.22
CA GLN A 77 15.17 -6.28 3.27
C GLN A 77 16.65 -5.85 3.16
N THR A 78 16.91 -4.54 3.05
CA THR A 78 18.29 -4.01 3.05
C THR A 78 19.01 -4.39 4.33
N TYR A 79 18.36 -4.20 5.49
CA TYR A 79 18.92 -4.59 6.77
C TYR A 79 19.24 -6.10 6.84
N ALA A 80 18.32 -6.96 6.41
CA ALA A 80 18.52 -8.41 6.41
C ALA A 80 19.71 -8.82 5.53
N ALA A 81 19.87 -8.17 4.36
CA ALA A 81 20.99 -8.42 3.46
C ALA A 81 22.33 -7.96 4.05
N GLU A 82 22.37 -6.81 4.72
CA GLU A 82 23.60 -6.25 5.29
C GLU A 82 24.02 -6.92 6.61
N ALA A 83 23.06 -7.34 7.43
CA ALA A 83 23.33 -7.88 8.76
C ALA A 83 23.58 -9.41 8.78
N ARG A 84 23.34 -10.11 7.66
CA ARG A 84 23.59 -11.55 7.56
C ARG A 84 25.08 -11.87 7.79
N PRO A 85 25.40 -12.88 8.63
CA PRO A 85 26.77 -13.36 8.76
C PRO A 85 27.32 -13.85 7.41
N GLN A 86 28.57 -13.49 7.09
CA GLN A 86 29.32 -13.98 5.93
C GLN A 86 29.82 -15.42 6.16
#